data_AF-A0A2G8K0H3-F1
#
_entry.id   AF-A0A2G8K0H3-F1
#
_cell.length_a   1.000
_cell.length_b   1.000
_cell.length_c   1.000
_cell.angle_alpha   90.00
_cell.angle_beta   90.00
_cell.angle_gamma   90.00
#
_symmetry.space_group_name_H-M   'P 1'
#
loop_
_entity.id
_entity.type
_entity.pdbx_description
1 polymer ?
#
loop_
_entity_poly.entity_id
_entity_poly.type
_entity_poly.pdbx_seq_one_letter_code
_entity_poly.pdbx_strand_id
1 'polypeptide(L)'
;MMLSACNCNPQGSRSLNCTYDGVCDCQDGVIGDKCDSCEENFYNIALGCVQCPDCYSLVQDKVNAHRQKLEDLKNLLQNIGENPEVVSDVNFEKQLKALEAELDVAVVEAERAINEDKVLKSDMDAMEMMYDMLMDQVRDIRNVFKTAEENTQGSEDSQEETFEIIDDAKMRLVEAQQFLDGELDRLKNQFNETAKNQSAQDRMMQQLAEEARTLVVEQGEQAETMEPVASEALNTSLAALEAVKNVSDFGKLDDRIQDLEDR
;
A
#
# COMPACT_ATOMS: atom_id res chain seq x y z
N MET A 1 -20.06 -59.93 24.33
CA MET A 1 -19.81 -59.04 23.18
C MET A 1 -19.88 -57.61 23.69
N MET A 2 -18.79 -56.87 23.62
CA MET A 2 -18.80 -55.43 23.93
C MET A 2 -19.31 -54.71 22.68
N LEU A 3 -20.45 -54.04 22.79
CA LEU A 3 -20.90 -53.08 21.78
C LEU A 3 -20.05 -51.82 21.97
N SER A 4 -19.06 -51.57 21.09
CA SER A 4 -18.39 -50.27 21.07
C SER A 4 -19.24 -49.28 20.29
N ALA A 5 -19.18 -48.01 20.68
CA ALA A 5 -19.82 -46.95 19.92
C ALA A 5 -19.14 -46.82 18.56
N CYS A 6 -19.97 -46.70 17.52
CA CYS A 6 -19.54 -46.71 16.14
C CYS A 6 -18.63 -45.52 15.78
N ASN A 7 -18.93 -44.32 16.32
CA ASN A 7 -18.13 -43.10 16.20
C ASN A 7 -17.76 -42.69 14.77
N CYS A 8 -18.67 -42.90 13.80
CA CYS A 8 -18.49 -42.38 12.45
C CYS A 8 -18.44 -40.86 12.45
N ASN A 9 -17.52 -40.28 11.69
CA ASN A 9 -17.41 -38.83 11.54
C ASN A 9 -18.66 -38.28 10.82
N PRO A 10 -19.45 -37.38 11.44
CA PRO A 10 -20.68 -36.86 10.83
C PRO A 10 -20.45 -36.06 9.55
N GLN A 11 -19.26 -35.48 9.36
CA GLN A 11 -18.90 -34.72 8.16
C GLN A 11 -18.41 -35.62 7.04
N GLY A 12 -17.75 -36.73 7.37
CA GLY A 12 -17.12 -37.62 6.40
C GLY A 12 -17.91 -38.88 6.06
N SER A 13 -18.94 -39.20 6.84
CA SER A 13 -19.74 -40.43 6.67
C SER A 13 -21.09 -40.13 6.03
N ARG A 14 -21.62 -41.09 5.26
CA ARG A 14 -22.98 -41.06 4.69
C ARG A 14 -24.03 -41.38 5.75
N SER A 15 -23.65 -42.13 6.79
CA SER A 15 -24.49 -42.42 7.95
C SER A 15 -23.65 -42.55 9.22
N LEU A 16 -24.30 -42.46 10.38
CA LEU A 16 -23.66 -42.68 11.68
C LEU A 16 -23.64 -44.16 12.11
N ASN A 17 -24.11 -45.05 11.23
CA ASN A 17 -24.08 -46.50 11.44
C ASN A 17 -22.81 -47.08 10.81
N CYS A 18 -22.28 -48.15 11.40
CA CYS A 18 -21.19 -48.94 10.85
C CYS A 18 -21.60 -50.39 10.67
N THR A 19 -20.79 -51.08 9.90
CA THR A 19 -20.83 -52.54 9.74
C THR A 19 -20.53 -53.24 11.08
N TYR A 20 -20.75 -54.56 11.12
CA TYR A 20 -20.47 -55.37 12.31
C TYR A 20 -18.98 -55.36 12.70
N ASP A 21 -18.08 -55.08 11.75
CA ASP A 21 -16.64 -54.90 11.96
C ASP A 21 -16.28 -53.48 12.46
N GLY A 22 -17.26 -52.58 12.58
CA GLY A 22 -17.05 -51.22 13.06
C GLY A 22 -16.60 -50.23 11.98
N VAL A 23 -16.66 -50.59 10.70
CA VAL A 23 -16.30 -49.71 9.57
C VAL A 23 -17.51 -48.88 9.13
N CYS A 24 -17.32 -47.57 9.02
CA CYS A 24 -18.31 -46.58 8.61
C CYS A 24 -18.46 -46.49 7.09
N ASP A 25 -19.63 -46.06 6.62
CA ASP A 25 -19.88 -45.80 5.19
C ASP A 25 -19.45 -44.36 4.85
N CYS A 26 -18.34 -44.19 4.13
CA CYS A 26 -17.71 -42.90 3.88
C CYS A 26 -18.27 -42.18 2.65
N GLN A 27 -18.23 -40.84 2.69
CA GLN A 27 -18.48 -40.00 1.52
C GLN A 27 -17.32 -40.11 0.52
N ASP A 28 -17.58 -39.71 -0.73
CA ASP A 28 -16.59 -39.81 -1.80
C ASP A 28 -15.36 -38.96 -1.46
N GLY A 29 -14.15 -39.52 -1.65
CA GLY A 29 -12.89 -38.86 -1.30
C GLY A 29 -12.55 -38.86 0.20
N VAL A 30 -13.37 -39.47 1.06
CA VAL A 30 -13.09 -39.66 2.50
C VAL A 30 -12.76 -41.12 2.77
N ILE A 31 -11.70 -41.37 3.55
CA ILE A 31 -11.17 -42.69 3.89
C ILE A 31 -11.02 -42.87 5.40
N GLY A 32 -10.67 -44.11 5.80
CA GLY A 32 -10.48 -44.52 7.18
C GLY A 32 -11.72 -45.19 7.78
N ASP A 33 -11.54 -46.05 8.78
CA ASP A 33 -12.62 -46.84 9.39
C ASP A 33 -13.74 -45.98 9.99
N LYS A 34 -13.43 -44.73 10.34
CA LYS A 34 -14.36 -43.74 10.91
C LYS A 34 -14.64 -42.56 9.99
N CYS A 35 -14.20 -42.63 8.73
CA CYS A 35 -14.33 -41.58 7.73
C CYS A 35 -13.80 -40.22 8.21
N ASP A 36 -12.63 -40.24 8.84
CA ASP A 36 -12.01 -39.11 9.52
C ASP A 36 -10.82 -38.51 8.79
N SER A 37 -10.50 -39.01 7.59
CA SER A 37 -9.41 -38.53 6.76
C SER A 37 -9.84 -38.40 5.30
N CYS A 38 -9.31 -37.43 4.57
CA CYS A 38 -9.46 -37.38 3.12
C CYS A 38 -8.50 -38.36 2.44
N GLU A 39 -8.79 -38.72 1.19
CA GLU A 39 -7.82 -39.38 0.31
C GLU A 39 -6.52 -38.57 0.21
N GLU A 40 -5.43 -39.24 -0.14
CA GLU A 40 -4.14 -38.59 -0.28
C GLU A 40 -4.21 -37.41 -1.27
N ASN A 41 -3.53 -36.32 -0.95
CA ASN A 41 -3.55 -35.08 -1.71
C ASN A 41 -4.88 -34.29 -1.67
N PHE A 42 -5.75 -34.57 -0.69
CA PHE A 42 -6.95 -33.79 -0.41
C PHE A 42 -7.02 -33.40 1.08
N TYR A 43 -7.73 -32.31 1.39
CA TYR A 43 -7.89 -31.78 2.75
C TYR A 43 -9.29 -31.22 2.99
N ASN A 44 -9.65 -31.02 4.26
CA ASN A 44 -10.92 -30.42 4.69
C ASN A 44 -12.18 -31.22 4.32
N ILE A 45 -12.49 -32.20 5.17
CA ILE A 45 -13.68 -33.07 5.05
C ILE A 45 -14.99 -32.27 5.05
N ALA A 46 -15.08 -31.20 5.83
CA ALA A 46 -16.30 -30.38 5.91
C ALA A 46 -16.66 -29.67 4.59
N LEU A 47 -15.69 -29.52 3.68
CA LEU A 47 -15.88 -28.97 2.34
C LEU A 47 -15.89 -30.05 1.25
N GLY A 48 -15.99 -31.33 1.61
CA GLY A 48 -16.02 -32.44 0.66
C GLY A 48 -14.64 -32.83 0.12
N CYS A 49 -13.59 -32.69 0.93
CA CYS A 49 -12.20 -33.04 0.58
C CYS A 49 -11.71 -32.27 -0.66
N VAL A 50 -11.22 -31.05 -0.41
CA VAL A 50 -10.66 -30.14 -1.41
C VAL A 50 -9.26 -30.60 -1.80
N GLN A 51 -8.95 -30.57 -3.10
CA GLN A 51 -7.63 -30.95 -3.60
C GLN A 51 -6.55 -30.00 -3.06
N CYS A 52 -5.42 -30.57 -2.64
CA CYS A 52 -4.24 -29.78 -2.25
C CYS A 52 -3.68 -29.00 -3.46
N PRO A 53 -2.96 -27.89 -3.22
CA PRO A 53 -2.28 -27.14 -4.27
C PRO A 53 -1.33 -27.99 -5.13
N ASP A 54 -1.09 -27.58 -6.37
CA ASP A 54 -0.34 -28.35 -7.39
C ASP A 54 1.03 -28.88 -6.94
N CYS A 55 1.71 -28.15 -6.04
CA CYS A 55 3.00 -28.58 -5.49
C CYS A 55 2.91 -29.95 -4.79
N TYR A 56 1.79 -30.25 -4.12
CA TYR A 56 1.59 -31.53 -3.44
C TYR A 56 1.38 -32.69 -4.41
N SER A 57 0.88 -32.44 -5.63
CA SER A 57 0.80 -33.47 -6.67
C SER A 57 2.19 -33.93 -7.12
N LEU A 58 3.17 -33.02 -7.21
CA LEU A 58 4.56 -33.39 -7.52
C LEU A 58 5.17 -34.26 -6.42
N VAL A 59 4.86 -33.96 -5.16
CA VAL A 59 5.29 -34.77 -4.01
C VAL A 59 4.63 -36.15 -4.06
N GLN A 60 3.32 -36.21 -4.32
CA GLN A 60 2.56 -37.45 -4.46
C GLN A 60 3.14 -38.35 -5.55
N ASP A 61 3.52 -37.79 -6.71
CA ASP A 61 4.15 -38.54 -7.80
C ASP A 61 5.47 -39.19 -7.36
N LYS A 62 6.32 -38.44 -6.64
CA LYS A 62 7.59 -38.96 -6.12
C LYS A 62 7.38 -40.01 -5.03
N VAL A 63 6.42 -39.81 -4.14
CA VAL A 63 6.05 -40.77 -3.10
C VAL A 63 5.54 -42.07 -3.73
N ASN A 64 4.67 -41.99 -4.73
CA ASN A 64 4.15 -43.14 -5.46
C ASN A 64 5.27 -43.91 -6.18
N ALA A 65 6.23 -43.21 -6.80
CA ALA A 65 7.39 -43.84 -7.40
C ALA A 65 8.24 -44.60 -6.36
N HIS A 66 8.40 -44.07 -5.15
CA HIS A 66 9.09 -44.76 -4.07
C HIS A 66 8.32 -45.97 -3.52
N ARG A 67 7.00 -45.87 -3.38
CA ARG A 67 6.15 -47.01 -2.97
C ARG A 67 6.27 -48.17 -3.93
N GLN A 68 6.33 -47.91 -5.24
CA GLN A 68 6.55 -48.94 -6.23
C GLN A 68 7.90 -49.65 -6.02
N LYS A 69 8.99 -48.90 -5.82
CA LYS A 69 10.32 -49.47 -5.52
C LYS A 69 10.31 -50.34 -4.27
N LEU A 70 9.56 -49.95 -3.23
CA LEU A 70 9.43 -50.72 -2.00
C LEU A 70 8.66 -52.02 -2.22
N GLU A 71 7.60 -52.01 -3.02
CA GLU A 71 6.86 -53.23 -3.35
C GLU A 71 7.69 -54.18 -4.21
N ASP A 72 8.46 -53.65 -5.16
CA ASP A 72 9.42 -54.42 -5.97
C ASP A 72 10.47 -55.10 -5.07
N LEU A 73 11.01 -54.36 -4.08
CA LEU A 73 11.96 -54.92 -3.10
C LEU A 73 11.33 -56.01 -2.24
N LYS A 74 10.10 -55.79 -1.75
CA LYS A 74 9.37 -56.79 -0.95
C LYS A 74 9.10 -58.07 -1.74
N ASN A 75 8.73 -57.95 -3.02
CA ASN A 75 8.54 -59.09 -3.91
C ASN A 75 9.87 -59.86 -4.12
N LEU A 76 10.98 -59.15 -4.31
CA LEU A 76 12.31 -59.77 -4.39
C LEU A 76 12.66 -60.54 -3.11
N LEU A 77 12.41 -59.97 -1.93
CA LEU A 77 12.67 -60.62 -0.65
C LEU A 77 11.81 -61.88 -0.44
N GLN A 78 10.53 -61.85 -0.85
CA GLN A 78 9.68 -63.05 -0.82
C GLN A 78 10.19 -64.16 -1.75
N ASN A 79 10.59 -63.81 -2.98
CA ASN A 79 11.14 -64.76 -3.94
C ASN A 79 12.44 -65.43 -3.44
N ILE A 80 13.26 -64.71 -2.68
CA ILE A 80 14.49 -65.26 -2.05
C ILE A 80 14.14 -66.21 -0.89
N GLY A 81 13.09 -65.90 -0.11
CA GLY A 81 12.65 -66.73 1.00
C GLY A 81 12.08 -68.10 0.58
N GLU A 82 11.51 -68.18 -0.63
CA GLU A 82 10.92 -69.41 -1.16
C GLU A 82 11.92 -70.32 -1.92
N ASN A 83 13.13 -69.83 -2.25
CA ASN A 83 14.12 -70.59 -3.01
C ASN A 83 15.54 -70.46 -2.45
N PRO A 84 15.95 -71.34 -1.50
CA PRO A 84 17.12 -71.12 -0.64
C PRO A 84 18.46 -71.65 -1.21
N GLU A 85 18.61 -71.78 -2.53
CA GLU A 85 19.93 -72.13 -3.09
C GLU A 85 20.91 -70.94 -2.98
N VAL A 86 21.70 -70.97 -1.92
CA VAL A 86 22.98 -70.28 -1.66
C VAL A 86 23.27 -69.09 -2.59
N VAL A 87 22.69 -67.94 -2.27
CA VAL A 87 23.02 -66.66 -2.87
C VAL A 87 24.35 -66.16 -2.26
N SER A 88 25.48 -66.68 -2.72
CA SER A 88 26.73 -65.90 -2.70
C SER A 88 26.79 -65.06 -3.97
N ASP A 89 25.77 -64.23 -4.20
CA ASP A 89 25.73 -63.39 -5.40
C ASP A 89 26.63 -62.17 -5.18
N VAL A 90 27.85 -62.29 -5.70
CA VAL A 90 28.72 -61.13 -6.04
C VAL A 90 27.91 -60.04 -6.75
N ASN A 91 26.83 -60.41 -7.44
CA ASN A 91 25.89 -59.52 -8.10
C ASN A 91 25.01 -58.71 -7.14
N PHE A 92 24.50 -59.31 -6.05
CA PHE A 92 23.75 -58.61 -5.00
C PHE A 92 24.65 -57.61 -4.29
N GLU A 93 25.89 -58.01 -3.94
CA GLU A 93 26.84 -57.10 -3.30
C GLU A 93 27.23 -55.93 -4.23
N LYS A 94 27.33 -56.18 -5.54
CA LYS A 94 27.55 -55.14 -6.55
C LYS A 94 26.36 -54.19 -6.68
N GLN A 95 25.13 -54.70 -6.65
CA GLN A 95 23.92 -53.89 -6.68
C GLN A 95 23.74 -53.08 -5.39
N LEU A 96 24.07 -53.66 -4.23
CA LEU A 96 24.01 -52.96 -2.95
C LEU A 96 25.02 -51.80 -2.90
N LYS A 97 26.26 -52.01 -3.36
CA LYS A 97 27.27 -50.94 -3.46
C LYS A 97 26.86 -49.85 -4.46
N ALA A 98 26.21 -50.22 -5.56
CA ALA A 98 25.70 -49.25 -6.51
C ALA A 98 24.56 -48.40 -5.90
N LEU A 99 23.66 -49.05 -5.13
CA LEU A 99 22.58 -48.37 -4.43
C LEU A 99 23.09 -47.47 -3.30
N GLU A 100 24.10 -47.90 -2.54
CA GLU A 100 24.76 -47.04 -1.54
C GLU A 100 25.36 -45.79 -2.19
N ALA A 101 26.06 -45.95 -3.32
CA ALA A 101 26.64 -44.81 -4.04
C ALA A 101 25.56 -43.85 -4.59
N GLU A 102 24.42 -44.38 -5.06
CA GLU A 102 23.29 -43.57 -5.50
C GLU A 102 22.61 -42.85 -4.33
N LEU A 103 22.49 -43.52 -3.18
CA LEU A 103 21.95 -42.94 -1.96
C LEU A 103 22.83 -41.80 -1.42
N ASP A 104 24.16 -41.97 -1.44
CA ASP A 104 25.10 -40.92 -1.02
C ASP A 104 24.97 -39.65 -1.87
N VAL A 105 24.81 -39.81 -3.19
CA VAL A 105 24.57 -38.68 -4.10
C VAL A 105 23.23 -38.03 -3.79
N ALA A 106 22.16 -38.82 -3.61
CA ALA A 106 20.84 -38.30 -3.31
C ALA A 106 20.78 -37.53 -1.98
N VAL A 107 21.54 -37.95 -0.96
CA VAL A 107 21.64 -37.23 0.32
C VAL A 107 22.32 -35.87 0.13
N VAL A 108 23.42 -35.81 -0.61
CA VAL A 108 24.12 -34.54 -0.88
C VAL A 108 23.23 -33.59 -1.69
N GLU A 109 22.49 -34.10 -2.68
CA GLU A 109 21.54 -33.30 -3.45
C GLU A 109 20.38 -32.77 -2.58
N ALA A 110 19.85 -33.62 -1.68
CA ALA A 110 18.81 -33.20 -0.73
C ALA A 110 19.32 -32.13 0.24
N GLU A 111 20.54 -32.27 0.76
CA GLU A 111 21.16 -31.24 1.61
C GLU A 111 21.37 -29.93 0.86
N ARG A 112 21.77 -29.99 -0.42
CA ARG A 112 21.92 -28.79 -1.25
C ARG A 112 20.58 -28.09 -1.47
N ALA A 113 19.53 -28.84 -1.81
CA ALA A 113 18.18 -28.30 -1.99
C ALA A 113 17.66 -27.64 -0.70
N ILE A 114 17.88 -28.27 0.46
CA ILE A 114 17.50 -27.68 1.77
C ILE A 114 18.22 -26.35 2.02
N ASN A 115 19.49 -26.23 1.63
CA ASN A 115 20.24 -24.99 1.80
C ASN A 115 19.80 -23.91 0.81
N GLU A 116 19.50 -24.27 -0.44
CA GLU A 116 18.90 -23.37 -1.43
C GLU A 116 17.55 -22.84 -0.94
N ASP A 117 16.70 -23.68 -0.35
CA ASP A 117 15.41 -23.28 0.24
C ASP A 117 15.57 -22.30 1.42
N LYS A 118 16.60 -22.47 2.25
CA LYS A 118 16.89 -21.53 3.34
C LYS A 118 17.31 -20.15 2.83
N VAL A 119 18.09 -20.11 1.75
CA VAL A 119 18.48 -18.84 1.11
C VAL A 119 17.24 -18.18 0.52
N LEU A 120 16.42 -18.94 -0.22
CA LEU A 120 15.18 -18.44 -0.79
C LEU A 120 14.24 -17.86 0.29
N LYS A 121 14.12 -18.55 1.43
CA LYS A 121 13.35 -18.03 2.57
C LYS A 121 13.90 -16.71 3.10
N SER A 122 15.22 -16.60 3.26
CA SER A 122 15.85 -15.34 3.70
C SER A 122 15.61 -14.20 2.70
N ASP A 123 15.62 -14.49 1.40
CA ASP A 123 15.32 -13.51 0.36
C ASP A 123 13.85 -13.09 0.40
N MET A 124 12.92 -14.03 0.64
CA MET A 124 11.49 -13.72 0.84
C MET A 124 11.26 -12.84 2.07
N ASP A 125 11.87 -13.17 3.21
CA ASP A 125 11.78 -12.35 4.44
C ASP A 125 12.33 -10.92 4.18
N ALA A 126 13.40 -10.80 3.39
CA ALA A 126 13.95 -9.50 2.99
C ALA A 126 13.02 -8.71 2.07
N MET A 127 12.34 -9.38 1.13
CA MET A 127 11.34 -8.75 0.27
C MET A 127 10.14 -8.25 1.06
N GLU A 128 9.69 -9.00 2.07
CA GLU A 128 8.59 -8.59 2.96
C GLU A 128 8.95 -7.31 3.73
N MET A 129 10.16 -7.24 4.31
CA MET A 129 10.63 -6.02 4.96
C MET A 129 10.72 -4.82 3.99
N MET A 130 11.16 -5.05 2.75
CA MET A 130 11.22 -3.99 1.74
C MET A 130 9.83 -3.51 1.32
N TYR A 131 8.85 -4.41 1.25
CA TYR A 131 7.46 -4.07 0.98
C TYR A 131 6.89 -3.17 2.08
N ASP A 132 7.09 -3.52 3.35
CA ASP A 132 6.62 -2.72 4.48
C ASP A 132 7.23 -1.31 4.48
N MET A 133 8.54 -1.20 4.22
CA MET A 133 9.21 0.10 4.09
C MET A 133 8.63 0.93 2.94
N LEU A 134 8.31 0.31 1.80
CA LEU A 134 7.71 0.99 0.66
C LEU A 134 6.30 1.50 1.02
N MET A 135 5.50 0.67 1.69
CA MET A 135 4.15 1.03 2.11
C MET A 135 4.14 2.18 3.13
N ASP A 136 5.12 2.22 4.05
CA ASP A 136 5.30 3.35 4.95
C ASP A 136 5.69 4.62 4.20
N GLN A 137 6.60 4.54 3.23
CA GLN A 137 6.95 5.70 2.38
C GLN A 137 5.74 6.23 1.60
N VAL A 138 4.90 5.35 1.05
CA VAL A 138 3.66 5.76 0.36
C VAL A 138 2.71 6.48 1.31
N ARG A 139 2.58 5.98 2.56
CA ARG A 139 1.76 6.63 3.59
C ARG A 139 2.29 8.02 3.94
N ASP A 140 3.60 8.18 4.07
CA ASP A 140 4.22 9.48 4.36
C ASP A 140 4.00 10.49 3.22
N ILE A 141 4.17 10.05 1.96
CA ILE A 141 3.90 10.87 0.77
C ILE A 141 2.44 11.34 0.76
N ARG A 142 1.50 10.46 1.11
CA ARG A 142 0.06 10.81 1.21
C ARG A 142 -0.19 11.90 2.24
N ASN A 143 0.47 11.83 3.41
CA ASN A 143 0.34 12.85 4.45
C ASN A 143 0.90 14.21 4.00
N VAL A 144 2.04 14.21 3.29
CA VAL A 144 2.62 15.42 2.70
C VAL A 144 1.68 16.01 1.66
N PHE A 145 1.07 15.18 0.80
CA PHE A 145 0.12 15.64 -0.22
C PHE A 145 -1.08 16.35 0.41
N LYS A 146 -1.69 15.72 1.42
CA LYS A 146 -2.84 16.30 2.13
C LYS A 146 -2.50 17.66 2.74
N THR A 147 -1.33 17.76 3.38
CA THR A 147 -0.86 19.02 3.98
C THR A 147 -0.62 20.09 2.91
N ALA A 148 -0.07 19.73 1.76
CA ALA A 148 0.15 20.65 0.65
C ALA A 148 -1.18 21.18 0.08
N GLU A 149 -2.17 20.30 -0.10
CA GLU A 149 -3.51 20.66 -0.57
C GLU A 149 -4.21 21.63 0.39
N GLU A 150 -4.18 21.35 1.70
CA GLU A 150 -4.73 22.23 2.74
C GLU A 150 -4.06 23.62 2.73
N ASN A 151 -2.74 23.68 2.58
CA ASN A 151 -2.00 24.94 2.49
C ASN A 151 -2.30 25.72 1.19
N THR A 152 -2.48 25.03 0.06
CA THR A 152 -2.84 25.67 -1.21
C THR A 152 -4.23 26.27 -1.11
N GLN A 153 -5.22 25.53 -0.60
CA GLN A 153 -6.57 26.07 -0.42
C GLN A 153 -6.57 27.28 0.52
N GLY A 154 -5.89 27.20 1.67
CA GLY A 154 -5.79 28.33 2.60
C GLY A 154 -5.09 29.55 1.99
N SER A 155 -4.17 29.35 1.05
CA SER A 155 -3.52 30.44 0.32
C SER A 155 -4.44 31.08 -0.72
N GLU A 156 -5.26 30.29 -1.42
CA GLU A 156 -6.27 30.79 -2.36
C GLU A 156 -7.32 31.65 -1.62
N ASP A 157 -7.85 31.15 -0.50
CA ASP A 157 -8.82 31.87 0.33
C ASP A 157 -8.22 33.19 0.85
N SER A 158 -6.97 33.15 1.36
CA SER A 158 -6.28 34.35 1.85
C SER A 158 -6.03 35.38 0.75
N GLN A 159 -5.84 34.94 -0.51
CA GLN A 159 -5.67 35.84 -1.64
C GLN A 159 -6.98 36.51 -2.03
N GLU A 160 -8.08 35.77 -2.05
CA GLU A 160 -9.42 36.33 -2.30
C GLU A 160 -9.73 37.45 -1.30
N GLU A 161 -9.53 37.18 0.00
CA GLU A 161 -9.70 38.20 1.06
C GLU A 161 -8.76 39.41 0.86
N THR A 162 -7.51 39.17 0.46
CA THR A 162 -6.54 40.26 0.23
C THR A 162 -6.97 41.14 -0.94
N PHE A 163 -7.48 40.56 -2.03
CA PHE A 163 -7.98 41.32 -3.18
C PHE A 163 -9.20 42.18 -2.82
N GLU A 164 -10.12 41.67 -2.00
CA GLU A 164 -11.25 42.45 -1.50
C GLU A 164 -10.79 43.64 -0.66
N ILE A 165 -9.82 43.45 0.24
CA ILE A 165 -9.26 44.52 1.07
C ILE A 165 -8.56 45.58 0.20
N ILE A 166 -7.80 45.16 -0.81
CA ILE A 166 -7.13 46.09 -1.73
C ILE A 166 -8.15 46.93 -2.50
N ASP A 167 -9.24 46.32 -2.97
CA ASP A 167 -10.29 47.03 -3.70
C ASP A 167 -11.00 48.07 -2.79
N ASP A 168 -11.35 47.68 -1.56
CA ASP A 168 -11.91 48.61 -0.55
C ASP A 168 -10.94 49.76 -0.22
N ALA A 169 -9.65 49.45 -0.05
CA ALA A 169 -8.62 50.46 0.20
C ALA A 169 -8.48 51.42 -0.99
N LYS A 170 -8.47 50.92 -2.23
CA LYS A 170 -8.44 51.74 -3.46
C LYS A 170 -9.65 52.68 -3.52
N MET A 171 -10.86 52.17 -3.24
CA MET A 171 -12.07 53.00 -3.22
C MET A 171 -11.99 54.11 -2.16
N ARG A 172 -11.58 53.79 -0.94
CA ARG A 172 -11.43 54.78 0.15
C ARG A 172 -10.39 55.84 -0.15
N LEU A 173 -9.28 55.47 -0.79
CA LEU A 173 -8.24 56.43 -1.20
C LEU A 173 -8.78 57.40 -2.25
N VAL A 174 -9.55 56.91 -3.22
CA VAL A 174 -10.22 57.77 -4.21
C VAL A 174 -11.21 58.73 -3.54
N GLU A 175 -12.02 58.25 -2.59
CA GLU A 175 -12.95 59.10 -1.83
C GLU A 175 -12.21 60.16 -0.99
N ALA A 176 -11.14 59.77 -0.30
CA ALA A 176 -10.32 60.68 0.49
C ALA A 176 -9.66 61.75 -0.39
N GLN A 177 -9.15 61.37 -1.57
CA GLN A 177 -8.58 62.31 -2.52
C GLN A 177 -9.62 63.32 -3.03
N GLN A 178 -10.82 62.86 -3.41
CA GLN A 178 -11.91 63.73 -3.84
C GLN A 178 -12.34 64.71 -2.74
N PHE A 179 -12.40 64.23 -1.49
CA PHE A 179 -12.70 65.08 -0.34
C PHE A 179 -11.64 66.15 -0.13
N LEU A 180 -10.36 65.79 -0.16
CA LEU A 180 -9.23 66.71 0.00
C LEU A 180 -9.16 67.74 -1.13
N ASP A 181 -9.35 67.32 -2.39
CA ASP A 181 -9.41 68.23 -3.53
C ASP A 181 -10.57 69.23 -3.39
N GLY A 182 -11.75 68.77 -2.95
CA GLY A 182 -12.91 69.61 -2.69
C GLY A 182 -12.70 70.62 -1.54
N GLU A 183 -12.10 70.20 -0.43
CA GLU A 183 -11.75 71.10 0.68
C GLU A 183 -10.67 72.10 0.26
N LEU A 184 -9.68 71.68 -0.53
CA LEU A 184 -8.63 72.56 -1.04
C LEU A 184 -9.21 73.66 -1.94
N ASP A 185 -10.15 73.32 -2.81
CA ASP A 185 -10.83 74.29 -3.68
C ASP A 185 -11.70 75.26 -2.87
N ARG A 186 -12.38 74.79 -1.82
CA ARG A 186 -13.10 75.65 -0.86
C ARG A 186 -12.15 76.62 -0.16
N LEU A 187 -11.02 76.11 0.34
CA LEU A 187 -10.01 76.91 1.03
C LEU A 187 -9.41 77.98 0.09
N LYS A 188 -9.08 77.62 -1.15
CA LYS A 188 -8.59 78.56 -2.17
C LYS A 188 -9.59 79.67 -2.46
N ASN A 189 -10.87 79.33 -2.59
CA ASN A 189 -11.93 80.31 -2.85
C ASN A 189 -12.14 81.24 -1.66
N GLN A 190 -12.19 80.72 -0.42
CA GLN A 190 -12.23 81.54 0.79
C GLN A 190 -10.97 82.40 0.93
N PHE A 191 -9.79 81.88 0.59
CA PHE A 191 -8.54 82.63 0.64
C PHE A 191 -8.52 83.81 -0.33
N ASN A 192 -9.00 83.63 -1.56
CA ASN A 192 -9.17 84.74 -2.51
C ASN A 192 -10.10 85.84 -1.96
N GLU A 193 -11.06 85.50 -1.11
CA GLU A 193 -11.93 86.47 -0.43
C GLU A 193 -11.30 87.06 0.86
N THR A 194 -10.42 86.32 1.54
CA THR A 194 -9.92 86.64 2.90
C THR A 194 -8.46 87.12 2.95
N ALA A 195 -7.71 87.08 1.83
CA ALA A 195 -6.30 87.48 1.68
C ALA A 195 -5.94 88.94 2.05
N LYS A 196 -6.84 89.68 2.71
CA LYS A 196 -6.52 90.93 3.38
C LYS A 196 -6.08 90.79 4.84
N ASN A 197 -6.30 89.69 5.56
CA ASN A 197 -5.85 89.57 6.96
C ASN A 197 -5.65 88.12 7.43
N GLN A 198 -4.48 87.86 8.05
CA GLN A 198 -4.00 86.65 8.78
C GLN A 198 -3.24 85.63 7.93
N SER A 199 -1.95 85.41 8.23
CA SER A 199 -1.00 84.71 7.33
C SER A 199 -0.22 83.54 7.97
N ALA A 200 -0.44 83.22 9.24
CA ALA A 200 0.31 82.16 9.94
C ALA A 200 -0.45 80.83 10.00
N GLN A 201 -1.72 80.85 10.41
CA GLN A 201 -2.56 79.65 10.50
C GLN A 201 -2.90 79.07 9.11
N ASP A 202 -3.00 79.95 8.11
CA ASP A 202 -3.30 79.61 6.72
C ASP A 202 -2.18 78.83 6.02
N ARG A 203 -0.92 79.23 6.26
CA ARG A 203 0.24 78.49 5.74
C ARG A 203 0.31 77.08 6.34
N MET A 204 -0.06 76.96 7.61
CA MET A 204 -0.09 75.67 8.30
C MET A 204 -1.19 74.75 7.73
N MET A 205 -2.40 75.28 7.44
CA MET A 205 -3.47 74.50 6.81
C MET A 205 -3.14 74.07 5.37
N GLN A 206 -2.51 74.95 4.57
CA GLN A 206 -2.07 74.58 3.22
C GLN A 206 -0.98 73.51 3.25
N GLN A 207 -0.03 73.60 4.19
CA GLN A 207 1.01 72.60 4.35
C GLN A 207 0.44 71.24 4.79
N LEU A 208 -0.52 71.23 5.73
CA LEU A 208 -1.21 70.01 6.17
C LEU A 208 -2.00 69.35 5.03
N ALA A 209 -2.68 70.12 4.19
CA ALA A 209 -3.41 69.59 3.04
C ALA A 209 -2.48 68.96 2.00
N GLU A 210 -1.32 69.58 1.75
CA GLU A 210 -0.32 69.07 0.81
C GLU A 210 0.40 67.82 1.35
N GLU A 211 0.72 67.79 2.64
CA GLU A 211 1.27 66.61 3.32
C GLU A 211 0.26 65.44 3.29
N ALA A 212 -1.02 65.70 3.57
CA ALA A 212 -2.07 64.68 3.50
C ALA A 212 -2.23 64.11 2.07
N ARG A 213 -2.17 64.97 1.05
CA ARG A 213 -2.22 64.55 -0.36
C ARG A 213 -1.01 63.68 -0.74
N THR A 214 0.18 64.08 -0.30
CA THR A 214 1.42 63.32 -0.56
C THR A 214 1.34 61.91 0.04
N LEU A 215 0.85 61.80 1.29
CA LEU A 215 0.68 60.52 1.97
C LEU A 215 -0.33 59.60 1.27
N VAL A 216 -1.43 60.16 0.74
CA VAL A 216 -2.43 59.42 -0.04
C VAL A 216 -1.85 58.87 -1.34
N VAL A 217 -1.00 59.64 -2.02
CA VAL A 217 -0.29 59.17 -3.24
C VAL A 217 0.69 58.06 -2.91
N GLU A 218 1.50 58.20 -1.85
CA GLU A 218 2.42 57.13 -1.41
C GLU A 218 1.69 55.83 -1.04
N GLN A 219 0.54 55.91 -0.36
CA GLN A 219 -0.27 54.73 -0.05
C GLN A 219 -0.87 54.09 -1.31
N GLY A 220 -1.24 54.89 -2.31
CA GLY A 220 -1.69 54.40 -3.61
C GLY A 220 -0.61 53.60 -4.34
N GLU A 221 0.62 54.11 -4.38
CA GLU A 221 1.77 53.39 -4.96
C GLU A 221 2.08 52.10 -4.20
N GLN A 222 2.02 52.11 -2.86
CA GLN A 222 2.19 50.89 -2.06
C GLN A 222 1.12 49.84 -2.38
N ALA A 223 -0.13 50.24 -2.53
CA ALA A 223 -1.21 49.33 -2.91
C ALA A 223 -1.01 48.72 -4.32
N GLU A 224 -0.47 49.49 -5.28
CA GLU A 224 -0.12 48.97 -6.62
C GLU A 224 1.01 47.92 -6.55
N THR A 225 1.96 48.05 -5.62
CA THR A 225 3.02 47.05 -5.44
C THR A 225 2.58 45.76 -4.75
N MET A 226 1.41 45.74 -4.09
CA MET A 226 0.89 44.52 -3.44
C MET A 226 0.35 43.49 -4.45
N GLU A 227 -0.22 43.95 -5.55
CA GLU A 227 -0.81 43.13 -6.61
C GLU A 227 0.21 42.17 -7.30
N PRO A 228 1.41 42.62 -7.72
CA PRO A 228 2.42 41.72 -8.27
C PRO A 228 3.01 40.75 -7.23
N VAL A 229 3.13 41.15 -5.96
CA VAL A 229 3.62 40.27 -4.89
C VAL A 229 2.63 39.15 -4.59
N ALA A 230 1.33 39.46 -4.52
CA ALA A 230 0.27 38.45 -4.40
C ALA A 230 0.26 37.49 -5.60
N SER A 231 0.42 38.02 -6.82
CA SER A 231 0.51 37.22 -8.05
C SER A 231 1.75 36.31 -8.07
N GLU A 232 2.90 36.77 -7.58
CA GLU A 232 4.12 35.96 -7.45
C GLU A 232 3.95 34.83 -6.43
N ALA A 233 3.30 35.10 -5.30
CA ALA A 233 2.97 34.09 -4.30
C ALA A 233 2.01 33.02 -4.86
N LEU A 234 1.02 33.42 -5.68
CA LEU A 234 0.13 32.48 -6.36
C LEU A 234 0.90 31.59 -7.35
N ASN A 235 1.71 32.20 -8.22
CA ASN A 235 2.49 31.46 -9.21
C ASN A 235 3.47 30.46 -8.56
N THR A 236 4.09 30.85 -7.44
CA THR A 236 4.95 29.95 -6.66
C THR A 236 4.16 28.76 -6.10
N SER A 237 2.95 29.01 -5.61
CA SER A 237 2.07 27.97 -5.07
C SER A 237 1.57 27.02 -6.18
N LEU A 238 1.21 27.55 -7.34
CA LEU A 238 0.82 26.76 -8.53
C LEU A 238 1.99 25.91 -9.05
N ALA A 239 3.20 26.45 -9.08
CA ALA A 239 4.40 25.70 -9.47
C ALA A 239 4.71 24.56 -8.49
N ALA A 240 4.50 24.77 -7.18
CA ALA A 240 4.62 23.72 -6.17
C ALA A 240 3.56 22.63 -6.38
N LEU A 241 2.31 23.01 -6.65
CA LEU A 241 1.23 22.07 -6.96
C LEU A 241 1.51 21.25 -8.23
N GLU A 242 2.05 21.88 -9.27
CA GLU A 242 2.39 21.20 -10.54
C GLU A 242 3.58 20.25 -10.39
N ALA A 243 4.59 20.62 -9.60
CA ALA A 243 5.67 19.71 -9.21
C ALA A 243 5.12 18.47 -8.48
N VAL A 244 4.16 18.65 -7.58
CA VAL A 244 3.49 17.53 -6.89
C VAL A 244 2.62 16.71 -7.86
N LYS A 245 1.90 17.34 -8.79
CA LYS A 245 1.12 16.63 -9.83
C LYS A 245 1.99 15.87 -10.82
N ASN A 246 3.18 16.34 -11.16
CA ASN A 246 4.10 15.58 -12.01
C ASN A 246 4.65 14.33 -11.30
N VAL A 247 4.63 14.30 -9.98
CA VAL A 247 4.86 13.08 -9.19
C VAL A 247 3.61 12.17 -9.21
N SER A 248 2.41 12.69 -9.50
CA SER A 248 1.13 11.96 -9.49
C SER A 248 0.83 11.01 -10.68
N ASP A 249 1.81 10.65 -11.52
CA ASP A 249 1.67 9.43 -12.37
C ASP A 249 1.57 8.14 -11.50
N PHE A 250 1.68 8.28 -10.17
CA PHE A 250 1.27 7.30 -9.17
C PHE A 250 -0.25 7.16 -8.95
N GLY A 251 -1.12 7.93 -9.60
CA GLY A 251 -2.57 7.64 -9.57
C GLY A 251 -2.91 6.25 -10.13
N LYS A 252 -2.09 5.74 -11.06
CA LYS A 252 -2.13 4.33 -11.51
C LYS A 252 -1.55 3.35 -10.50
N LEU A 253 -0.85 3.83 -9.48
CA LEU A 253 -0.28 3.03 -8.40
C LEU A 253 -1.32 2.78 -7.29
N ASP A 254 -2.18 3.75 -6.98
CA ASP A 254 -3.31 3.57 -6.05
C ASP A 254 -4.23 2.43 -6.52
N ASP A 255 -4.64 2.42 -7.80
CA ASP A 255 -5.45 1.34 -8.37
C ASP A 255 -4.73 -0.02 -8.29
N ARG A 256 -3.40 -0.02 -8.47
CA ARG A 256 -2.57 -1.24 -8.45
C ARG A 256 -2.25 -1.74 -7.04
N ILE A 257 -2.19 -0.86 -6.05
CA ILE A 257 -1.98 -1.21 -4.64
C ILE A 257 -3.28 -1.78 -4.07
N GLN A 258 -4.43 -1.17 -4.38
CA GLN A 258 -5.74 -1.70 -4.00
C GLN A 258 -5.97 -3.11 -4.59
N ASP A 259 -5.63 -3.31 -5.87
CA ASP A 259 -5.68 -4.63 -6.53
C ASP A 259 -4.71 -5.68 -5.92
N LEU A 260 -3.68 -5.24 -5.20
CA LEU A 260 -2.74 -6.11 -4.50
C LEU A 260 -3.16 -6.41 -3.05
N GLU A 261 -3.87 -5.51 -2.39
CA GLU A 261 -4.44 -5.72 -1.05
C GLU A 261 -5.69 -6.63 -1.08
N ASP A 262 -6.40 -6.69 -2.21
CA ASP A 262 -7.62 -7.50 -2.40
C ASP A 262 -7.37 -8.93 -2.96
N ARG A 263 -6.11 -9.36 -3.10
CA ARG A 263 -5.70 -10.71 -3.57
C ARG A 263 -5.08 -11.57 -2.48
#